data_AF-A0A2D6MK95-F1
#
_entry.id   AF-A0A2D6MK95-F1
#
_cell.length_a   1.000
_cell.length_b   1.000
_cell.length_c   1.000
_cell.angle_alpha   90.00
_cell.angle_beta   90.00
_cell.angle_gamma   90.00
#
_symmetry.space_group_name_H-M   'P 1'
#
loop_
_entity.id
_entity.type
_entity.pdbx_description
1 polymer ?
#
loop_
_entity_poly.entity_id
_entity_poly.type
_entity_poly.pdbx_seq_one_letter_code
_entity_poly.pdbx_strand_id
1 'polypeptide(L)'
;MKRVALFSITYHPFIGGAEIAIKEFTDRITDVEFDLFTARLNVRLPQKERIGNVNVYRLGSGRSFLDKLLFPWRASRLAIQLHSQRSYDLIHAIMATYAGWAALKFKDKIPSVPYLLTLQSGDSDEFIKKRTWFWERRYSEIYTKADKITAISNWLKDRAQKYGYKKDVEIIPNGVDIEKFDIEISKEERDSIRGSWGASES
;
A
#
# COMPACT_ATOMS: atom_id res chain seq x y z
N MET A 1 21.35 -4.45 -8.71
CA MET A 1 19.88 -4.23 -8.67
C MET A 1 19.48 -4.07 -7.21
N LYS A 2 18.80 -2.97 -6.88
CA LYS A 2 18.29 -2.70 -5.52
C LYS A 2 17.10 -3.59 -5.23
N ARG A 3 16.87 -3.95 -3.96
CA ARG A 3 15.79 -4.87 -3.57
C ARG A 3 14.92 -4.28 -2.48
N VAL A 4 13.60 -4.27 -2.69
CA VAL A 4 12.62 -3.66 -1.78
C VAL A 4 11.72 -4.74 -1.19
N ALA A 5 11.61 -4.74 0.14
CA ALA A 5 10.57 -5.47 0.86
C ALA A 5 9.31 -4.60 0.94
N LEU A 6 8.38 -4.82 0.01
CA LEU A 6 7.15 -4.05 -0.10
C LEU A 6 6.01 -4.74 0.67
N PHE A 7 5.33 -4.01 1.53
CA PHE A 7 4.23 -4.52 2.35
C PHE A 7 2.93 -3.81 1.95
N SER A 8 1.93 -4.59 1.56
CA SER A 8 0.55 -4.16 1.35
C SER A 8 -0.39 -5.24 1.87
N ILE A 9 -1.60 -4.88 2.32
CA ILE A 9 -2.55 -5.90 2.80
C ILE A 9 -3.20 -6.65 1.63
N THR A 10 -3.37 -5.97 0.52
CA THR A 10 -4.02 -6.44 -0.70
C THR A 10 -3.16 -6.09 -1.92
N TYR A 11 -3.34 -6.88 -2.96
CA TYR A 11 -2.80 -6.65 -4.29
C TYR A 11 -3.68 -7.37 -5.31
N HIS A 12 -3.41 -7.17 -6.61
CA HIS A 12 -4.12 -7.85 -7.70
C HIS A 12 -4.42 -9.31 -7.38
N PRO A 13 -5.61 -9.84 -7.68
CA PRO A 13 -6.72 -9.19 -8.39
C PRO A 13 -7.62 -8.32 -7.50
N PHE A 14 -7.31 -8.12 -6.22
CA PHE A 14 -8.02 -7.11 -5.42
C PHE A 14 -7.52 -5.74 -5.83
N ILE A 15 -8.43 -4.87 -6.31
CA ILE A 15 -8.09 -3.57 -6.88
C ILE A 15 -8.72 -2.46 -6.03
N GLY A 16 -7.89 -1.50 -5.65
CA GLY A 16 -8.22 -0.24 -5.03
C GLY A 16 -7.14 0.80 -5.37
N GLY A 17 -7.26 2.02 -4.82
CA GLY A 17 -6.31 3.09 -5.12
C GLY A 17 -4.86 2.74 -4.73
N ALA A 18 -4.66 2.06 -3.61
CA ALA A 18 -3.34 1.63 -3.15
C ALA A 18 -2.71 0.57 -4.07
N GLU A 19 -3.51 -0.40 -4.53
CA GLU A 19 -3.02 -1.47 -5.40
C GLU A 19 -2.68 -0.96 -6.80
N ILE A 20 -3.47 -0.02 -7.33
CA ILE A 20 -3.16 0.67 -8.59
C ILE A 20 -1.86 1.46 -8.43
N ALA A 21 -1.71 2.23 -7.35
CA ALA A 21 -0.50 2.99 -7.09
C ALA A 21 0.74 2.07 -7.01
N ILE A 22 0.64 0.92 -6.33
CA ILE A 22 1.70 -0.10 -6.30
C ILE A 22 2.07 -0.52 -7.72
N LYS A 23 1.08 -0.98 -8.50
CA LYS A 23 1.33 -1.47 -9.86
C LYS A 23 1.99 -0.40 -10.72
N GLU A 24 1.50 0.84 -10.68
CA GLU A 24 2.03 1.94 -11.49
C GLU A 24 3.49 2.27 -11.17
N PHE A 25 3.85 2.38 -9.88
CA PHE A 25 5.26 2.69 -9.56
C PHE A 25 6.16 1.48 -9.78
N THR A 26 5.69 0.25 -9.51
CA THR A 26 6.52 -0.93 -9.74
C THR A 26 6.79 -1.12 -11.22
N ASP A 27 5.79 -0.97 -12.09
CA ASP A 27 5.95 -1.17 -13.54
C ASP A 27 6.90 -0.13 -14.17
N ARG A 28 6.99 1.08 -13.61
CA ARG A 28 7.84 2.17 -14.12
C ARG A 28 9.27 2.13 -13.60
N ILE A 29 9.52 1.52 -12.44
CA ILE A 29 10.86 1.42 -11.84
C ILE A 29 11.51 0.10 -12.25
N THR A 30 12.39 0.14 -13.24
CA THR A 30 12.97 -1.07 -13.87
C THR A 30 14.28 -1.55 -13.25
N ASP A 31 14.96 -0.73 -12.45
CA ASP A 31 16.26 -1.02 -11.83
C ASP A 31 16.16 -1.55 -10.38
N VAL A 32 14.92 -1.77 -9.93
CA VAL A 32 14.56 -2.26 -8.60
C VAL A 32 13.76 -3.56 -8.70
N GLU A 33 14.10 -4.53 -7.85
CA GLU A 33 13.30 -5.73 -7.64
C GLU A 33 12.39 -5.56 -6.42
N PHE A 34 11.10 -5.83 -6.60
CA PHE A 34 10.11 -5.74 -5.52
C PHE A 34 9.70 -7.14 -5.07
N ASP A 35 9.88 -7.43 -3.78
CA ASP A 35 9.21 -8.53 -3.12
C ASP A 35 8.01 -7.98 -2.35
N LEU A 36 6.82 -8.22 -2.89
CA LEU A 36 5.57 -7.79 -2.30
C LEU A 36 5.01 -8.86 -1.38
N PHE A 37 4.90 -8.55 -0.09
CA PHE A 37 4.21 -9.36 0.90
C PHE A 37 2.76 -8.86 1.02
N THR A 38 1.80 -9.76 0.74
CA THR A 38 0.35 -9.47 0.81
C THR A 38 -0.42 -10.60 1.48
N ALA A 39 -1.61 -10.33 2.02
CA ALA A 39 -2.48 -11.40 2.52
C ALA A 39 -3.05 -12.21 1.35
N ARG A 40 -3.25 -13.52 1.54
CA ARG A 40 -3.78 -14.41 0.49
C ARG A 40 -5.26 -14.19 0.23
N LEU A 41 -6.08 -14.13 1.27
CA LEU A 41 -7.50 -13.75 1.27
C LEU A 41 -8.46 -14.64 0.46
N ASN A 42 -7.97 -15.41 -0.50
CA ASN A 42 -8.72 -16.35 -1.32
C ASN A 42 -7.86 -17.59 -1.61
N VAL A 43 -8.41 -18.76 -1.32
CA VAL A 43 -7.72 -20.06 -1.48
C VAL A 43 -7.34 -20.35 -2.94
N ARG A 44 -8.04 -19.76 -3.91
CA ARG A 44 -7.77 -19.94 -5.34
C ARG A 44 -6.53 -19.18 -5.82
N LEU A 45 -6.08 -18.17 -5.06
CA LEU A 45 -4.87 -17.42 -5.42
C LEU A 45 -3.62 -18.22 -5.06
N PRO A 46 -2.58 -18.20 -5.92
CA PRO A 46 -1.32 -18.87 -5.63
C PRO A 46 -0.61 -18.22 -4.45
N GLN A 47 0.17 -18.98 -3.69
CA GLN A 47 0.95 -18.42 -2.57
C GLN A 47 2.16 -17.61 -3.02
N LYS A 48 2.68 -17.90 -4.22
CA LYS A 48 3.77 -17.18 -4.84
C LYS A 48 3.50 -17.06 -6.32
N GLU A 49 3.70 -15.87 -6.87
CA GLU A 49 3.63 -15.60 -8.30
C GLU A 49 4.53 -14.40 -8.64
N ARG A 50 4.71 -14.15 -9.94
CA ARG A 50 5.39 -12.94 -10.41
C ARG A 50 4.46 -12.17 -11.32
N ILE A 51 4.24 -10.89 -11.01
CA ILE A 51 3.41 -9.98 -11.78
C ILE A 51 4.31 -8.83 -12.21
N GLY A 52 4.65 -8.75 -13.49
CA GLY A 52 5.64 -7.79 -13.99
C GLY A 52 7.01 -7.98 -13.32
N ASN A 53 7.55 -6.91 -12.73
CA ASN A 53 8.79 -6.92 -11.96
C ASN A 53 8.60 -7.22 -10.45
N VAL A 54 7.39 -7.59 -10.02
CA VAL A 54 7.06 -7.85 -8.62
C VAL A 54 6.97 -9.34 -8.33
N ASN A 55 7.77 -9.83 -7.38
CA ASN A 55 7.57 -11.15 -6.78
C ASN A 55 6.51 -11.04 -5.68
N VAL A 56 5.34 -11.65 -5.89
CA VAL A 56 4.21 -11.56 -4.97
C VAL A 56 4.19 -12.78 -4.06
N TYR A 57 4.28 -12.54 -2.75
CA TYR A 57 4.18 -13.54 -1.70
C TYR A 57 2.84 -13.38 -0.95
N ARG A 58 1.90 -14.27 -1.24
CA ARG A 58 0.56 -14.27 -0.64
C ARG A 58 0.50 -15.15 0.60
N LEU A 59 0.26 -14.53 1.74
CA LEU A 59 0.41 -15.14 3.05
C LEU A 59 -0.92 -15.57 3.64
N GLY A 60 -0.94 -16.82 4.09
CA GLY A 60 -2.09 -17.43 4.76
C GLY A 60 -2.78 -18.51 3.94
N SER A 61 -3.95 -18.93 4.41
CA SER A 61 -4.68 -20.08 3.86
C SER A 61 -5.77 -19.70 2.87
N GLY A 62 -5.98 -18.39 2.63
CA GLY A 62 -7.09 -17.89 1.82
C GLY A 62 -8.35 -17.62 2.64
N ARG A 63 -8.27 -17.65 3.97
CA ARG A 63 -9.38 -17.30 4.88
C ARG A 63 -9.24 -15.83 5.27
N SER A 64 -9.99 -14.95 4.59
CA SER A 64 -9.84 -13.49 4.65
C SER A 64 -9.62 -12.92 6.06
N PHE A 65 -10.46 -13.28 7.05
CA PHE A 65 -10.31 -12.77 8.41
C PHE A 65 -8.97 -13.17 9.07
N LEU A 66 -8.63 -14.46 9.03
CA LEU A 66 -7.40 -14.99 9.66
C LEU A 66 -6.15 -14.52 8.93
N ASP A 67 -6.21 -14.41 7.60
CA ASP A 67 -5.10 -13.95 6.79
C ASP A 67 -4.78 -12.49 7.11
N LYS A 68 -5.78 -11.61 7.19
CA LYS A 68 -5.59 -10.20 7.59
C LYS A 68 -5.06 -10.09 9.02
N LEU A 69 -5.68 -10.80 9.96
CA LEU A 69 -5.29 -10.75 11.36
C LEU A 69 -3.82 -11.18 11.52
N LEU A 70 -3.41 -12.32 10.96
CA LEU A 70 -2.06 -12.85 11.13
C LEU A 70 -1.01 -12.24 10.17
N PHE A 71 -1.44 -11.39 9.24
CA PHE A 71 -0.60 -10.81 8.20
C PHE A 71 0.68 -10.15 8.75
N PRO A 72 0.64 -9.26 9.77
CA PRO A 72 1.83 -8.58 10.24
C PRO A 72 2.95 -9.51 10.68
N TRP A 73 2.60 -10.63 11.33
CA TRP A 73 3.57 -11.62 11.79
C TRP A 73 4.09 -12.51 10.66
N ARG A 74 3.19 -12.99 9.78
CA ARG A 74 3.57 -13.85 8.65
C ARG A 74 4.47 -13.09 7.66
N ALA A 75 4.10 -11.84 7.35
CA ALA A 75 4.81 -11.01 6.39
C ALA A 75 6.19 -10.62 6.89
N SER A 76 6.28 -10.09 8.12
CA SER A 76 7.58 -9.76 8.71
C SER A 76 8.50 -10.98 8.83
N ARG A 77 7.97 -12.14 9.26
CA ARG A 77 8.78 -13.37 9.36
C ARG A 77 9.34 -13.82 8.02
N LEU A 78 8.50 -13.89 6.99
CA LEU A 78 8.97 -14.30 5.66
C LEU A 78 9.95 -13.28 5.08
N ALA A 79 9.66 -11.99 5.22
CA ALA A 79 10.55 -10.94 4.74
C ALA A 79 11.92 -10.99 5.44
N ILE A 80 11.98 -11.20 6.76
CA ILE A 80 13.25 -11.37 7.48
C ILE A 80 14.00 -12.61 7.00
N GLN A 81 13.30 -13.72 6.76
CA GLN A 81 13.90 -14.94 6.21
C GLN A 81 14.49 -14.70 4.80
N LEU A 82 13.77 -13.99 3.93
CA LEU A 82 14.29 -13.67 2.59
C LEU A 82 15.43 -12.65 2.65
N HIS A 83 15.40 -11.72 3.60
CA HIS A 83 16.48 -10.76 3.85
C HIS A 83 17.79 -11.46 4.22
N SER A 84 17.74 -12.53 5.01
CA SER A 84 18.95 -13.28 5.39
C SER A 84 19.56 -14.09 4.23
N GLN A 85 18.79 -14.32 3.15
CA GLN A 85 19.28 -14.98 1.94
C GLN A 85 19.85 -13.97 0.95
N ARG A 86 19.13 -12.86 0.74
CA ARG A 86 19.57 -11.72 -0.06
C ARG A 86 18.98 -10.44 0.52
N SER A 87 19.85 -9.59 1.05
CA SER A 87 19.47 -8.38 1.76
C SER A 87 18.57 -7.47 0.95
N TYR A 88 17.63 -6.83 1.65
CA TYR A 88 16.81 -5.74 1.15
C TYR A 88 17.50 -4.42 1.46
N ASP A 89 17.43 -3.50 0.51
CA ASP A 89 17.92 -2.13 0.64
C ASP A 89 16.88 -1.21 1.27
N LEU A 90 15.59 -1.58 1.24
CA LEU A 90 14.48 -0.76 1.69
C LEU A 90 13.31 -1.62 2.18
N ILE A 91 12.70 -1.18 3.28
CA ILE A 91 11.35 -1.60 3.71
C ILE A 91 10.39 -0.54 3.19
N HIS A 92 9.36 -0.93 2.45
CA HIS A 92 8.35 -0.02 1.94
C HIS A 92 6.96 -0.49 2.39
N ALA A 93 6.26 0.29 3.21
CA ALA A 93 4.89 0.00 3.63
C ALA A 93 3.89 0.90 2.93
N ILE A 94 2.80 0.31 2.44
CA ILE A 94 1.66 1.03 1.88
C ILE A 94 0.54 1.05 2.91
N MET A 95 0.22 2.25 3.39
CA MET A 95 -0.71 2.55 4.48
C MET A 95 -0.24 2.09 5.88
N ALA A 96 -0.62 2.86 6.89
CA ALA A 96 -0.17 2.66 8.27
C ALA A 96 -0.96 1.59 9.06
N THR A 97 -1.74 0.72 8.40
CA THR A 97 -2.55 -0.31 9.07
C THR A 97 -1.79 -1.63 9.20
N TYR A 98 -2.33 -2.75 8.71
CA TYR A 98 -1.69 -4.07 8.81
C TYR A 98 -0.34 -4.13 8.06
N ALA A 99 -0.22 -3.42 6.94
CA ALA A 99 1.02 -3.27 6.18
C ALA A 99 2.09 -2.49 6.96
N GLY A 100 1.75 -1.31 7.46
CA GLY A 100 2.61 -0.55 8.36
C GLY A 100 3.04 -1.35 9.60
N TRP A 101 2.14 -2.15 10.18
CA TRP A 101 2.49 -3.00 11.33
C TRP A 101 3.46 -4.13 10.95
N ALA A 102 3.30 -4.74 9.76
CA ALA A 102 4.23 -5.74 9.24
C ALA A 102 5.63 -5.15 9.04
N ALA A 103 5.71 -3.99 8.39
CA ALA A 103 6.95 -3.27 8.15
C ALA A 103 7.63 -2.84 9.45
N LEU A 104 6.86 -2.34 10.43
CA LEU A 104 7.38 -1.99 11.75
C LEU A 104 8.00 -3.21 12.47
N LYS A 105 7.37 -4.39 12.36
CA LYS A 105 7.94 -5.63 12.91
C LYS A 105 9.25 -6.02 12.22
N PHE A 106 9.37 -5.82 10.90
CA PHE A 106 10.64 -6.00 10.20
C PHE A 106 11.67 -4.99 10.70
N LYS A 107 11.33 -3.69 10.72
CA LYS A 107 12.21 -2.59 11.13
C LYS A 107 12.75 -2.76 12.54
N ASP A 108 11.95 -3.26 13.46
CA ASP A 108 12.40 -3.57 14.82
C ASP A 108 13.46 -4.67 14.88
N LYS A 109 13.38 -5.64 13.97
CA LYS A 109 14.32 -6.77 13.92
C LYS A 109 15.59 -6.42 13.17
N ILE A 110 15.47 -5.62 12.11
CA ILE A 110 16.58 -5.21 11.25
C ILE A 110 16.56 -3.68 11.12
N PRO A 111 16.97 -2.94 12.17
CA PRO A 111 16.87 -1.48 12.20
C PRO A 111 17.77 -0.76 11.17
N SER A 112 18.80 -1.45 10.66
CA SER A 112 19.74 -0.95 9.66
C SER A 112 19.11 -0.74 8.28
N VAL A 113 18.00 -1.42 7.95
CA VAL A 113 17.34 -1.25 6.66
C VAL A 113 16.43 -0.01 6.72
N PRO A 114 16.59 0.98 5.82
CA PRO A 114 15.72 2.14 5.75
C PRO A 114 14.24 1.76 5.59
N TYR A 115 13.35 2.54 6.22
CA TYR A 115 11.91 2.32 6.20
C TYR A 115 11.16 3.51 5.58
N LEU A 116 10.51 3.27 4.44
CA LEU A 116 9.58 4.17 3.78
C LEU A 116 8.14 3.79 4.09
N LEU A 117 7.35 4.74 4.57
CA LEU A 117 5.90 4.62 4.72
C LEU A 117 5.18 5.52 3.70
N THR A 118 4.31 4.95 2.88
CA THR A 118 3.48 5.70 1.93
C THR A 118 2.03 5.70 2.39
N LEU A 119 1.47 6.88 2.59
CA LEU A 119 0.09 7.08 3.01
C LEU A 119 -0.81 7.29 1.79
N GLN A 120 -1.78 6.39 1.62
CA GLN A 120 -2.70 6.34 0.48
C GLN A 120 -4.19 6.31 0.88
N SER A 121 -4.54 6.11 2.16
CA SER A 121 -5.94 5.92 2.60
C SER A 121 -6.55 7.17 3.24
N GLY A 122 -7.72 7.57 2.74
CA GLY A 122 -8.60 8.61 3.29
C GLY A 122 -9.41 8.21 4.53
N ASP A 123 -9.16 7.05 5.16
CA ASP A 123 -9.90 6.59 6.35
C ASP A 123 -9.98 7.67 7.43
N SER A 124 -11.13 7.95 8.03
CA SER A 124 -11.25 9.01 9.05
C SER A 124 -10.40 8.76 10.30
N ASP A 125 -10.01 9.82 11.01
CA ASP A 125 -9.26 9.70 12.26
C ASP A 125 -10.03 8.90 13.32
N GLU A 126 -11.36 9.02 13.35
CA GLU A 126 -12.22 8.23 14.23
C GLU A 126 -12.14 6.73 13.90
N PHE A 127 -12.21 6.38 12.61
CA PHE A 127 -12.10 4.99 12.14
C PHE A 127 -10.75 4.38 12.54
N ILE A 128 -9.66 5.13 12.37
CA ILE A 128 -8.33 4.70 12.79
C ILE A 128 -8.28 4.53 14.32
N LYS A 129 -8.68 5.55 15.08
CA LYS A 129 -8.65 5.52 16.56
C LYS A 129 -9.45 4.34 17.13
N LYS A 130 -10.63 4.04 16.59
CA LYS A 130 -11.45 2.89 17.01
C LYS A 130 -10.71 1.55 16.89
N ARG A 131 -9.77 1.44 15.94
CA ARG A 131 -8.99 0.22 15.67
C ARG A 131 -7.62 0.21 16.33
N THR A 132 -7.14 1.37 16.79
CA THR A 132 -5.76 1.53 17.27
C THR A 132 -5.62 1.97 18.71
N TRP A 133 -6.71 2.42 19.37
CA TRP A 133 -6.67 2.96 20.73
C TRP A 133 -5.99 2.04 21.76
N PHE A 134 -6.25 0.73 21.71
CA PHE A 134 -5.71 -0.24 22.66
C PHE A 134 -4.20 -0.51 22.47
N TRP A 135 -3.61 -0.03 21.38
CA TRP A 135 -2.19 -0.19 21.06
C TRP A 135 -1.59 1.11 20.50
N GLU A 136 -2.13 2.26 20.89
CA GLU A 136 -1.83 3.57 20.29
C GLU A 136 -0.34 3.87 20.24
N ARG A 137 0.41 3.62 21.33
CA ARG A 137 1.87 3.80 21.35
C ARG A 137 2.56 3.04 20.22
N ARG A 138 2.18 1.77 20.04
CA ARG A 138 2.76 0.90 19.03
C ARG A 138 2.26 1.25 17.61
N TYR A 139 1.05 1.80 17.49
CA TYR A 139 0.55 2.34 16.24
C TYR A 139 1.34 3.59 15.81
N SER A 140 1.59 4.51 16.73
CA SER A 140 2.42 5.71 16.46
C SER A 140 3.83 5.36 16.01
N GLU A 141 4.41 4.25 16.49
CA GLU A 141 5.71 3.75 16.03
C GLU A 141 5.76 3.41 14.54
N ILE A 142 4.62 3.09 13.89
CA ILE A 142 4.56 2.89 12.44
C ILE A 142 4.98 4.15 11.69
N TYR A 143 4.65 5.32 12.24
CA TYR A 143 5.02 6.62 11.70
C TYR A 143 6.40 7.05 12.20
N THR A 144 6.62 7.02 13.52
CA THR A 144 7.82 7.63 14.12
C THR A 144 9.11 6.88 13.79
N LYS A 145 9.05 5.58 13.49
CA LYS A 145 10.22 4.79 13.05
C LYS A 145 10.46 4.82 11.54
N ALA A 146 9.59 5.45 10.76
CA ALA A 146 9.83 5.64 9.34
C ALA A 146 11.05 6.56 9.14
N ASP A 147 11.92 6.17 8.22
CA ASP A 147 13.04 7.00 7.80
C ASP A 147 12.55 8.14 6.91
N LYS A 148 11.59 7.85 6.01
CA LYS A 148 10.88 8.82 5.18
C LYS A 148 9.39 8.47 5.12
N ILE A 149 8.52 9.47 5.02
CA ILE A 149 7.09 9.29 4.74
C ILE A 149 6.75 10.01 3.44
N THR A 150 5.98 9.35 2.58
CA THR A 150 5.29 9.99 1.45
C THR A 150 3.78 9.96 1.68
N ALA A 151 3.07 10.95 1.17
CA ALA A 151 1.62 11.06 1.32
C ALA A 151 1.00 11.66 0.05
N ILE A 152 -0.22 11.24 -0.29
CA ILE A 152 -0.92 11.75 -1.47
C ILE A 152 -1.62 13.10 -1.26
N SER A 153 -1.63 13.63 -0.03
CA SER A 153 -2.30 14.89 0.32
C SER A 153 -1.75 15.53 1.58
N ASN A 154 -1.98 16.84 1.75
CA ASN A 154 -1.63 17.57 2.98
C ASN A 154 -2.32 16.98 4.22
N TRP A 155 -3.59 16.57 4.10
CA TRP A 155 -4.31 15.95 5.22
C TRP A 155 -3.63 14.67 5.74
N LEU A 156 -3.06 13.85 4.84
CA LEU A 156 -2.30 12.67 5.23
C LEU A 156 -0.94 13.00 5.85
N LYS A 157 -0.31 14.08 5.40
CA LYS A 157 0.89 14.63 6.04
C LYS A 157 0.58 15.09 7.47
N ASP A 158 -0.51 15.83 7.67
CA ASP A 158 -0.91 16.31 8.99
C ASP A 158 -1.21 15.13 9.94
N ARG A 159 -1.82 14.06 9.42
CA ARG A 159 -1.99 12.80 10.16
C ARG A 159 -0.65 12.21 10.61
N ALA A 160 0.34 12.14 9.74
CA ALA A 160 1.64 11.60 10.11
C ALA A 160 2.30 12.41 11.25
N GLN A 161 2.19 13.73 11.19
CA GLN A 161 2.66 14.65 12.22
C GLN A 161 1.90 14.45 13.54
N LYS A 162 0.57 14.28 13.49
CA LYS A 162 -0.28 13.97 14.66
C LYS A 162 0.13 12.68 15.38
N TYR A 163 0.59 11.67 14.63
CA TYR A 163 1.14 10.43 15.20
C TYR A 163 2.63 10.54 15.60
N GLY A 164 3.19 11.75 15.57
CA GLY A 164 4.51 12.05 16.14
C GLY A 164 5.67 12.01 15.15
N TYR A 165 5.41 11.91 13.84
CA TYR A 165 6.48 12.02 12.84
C TYR A 165 7.03 13.45 12.80
N LYS A 166 8.32 13.61 13.07
CA LYS A 166 8.97 14.93 13.23
C LYS A 166 9.74 15.41 12.00
N LYS A 167 9.93 14.55 10.99
CA LYS A 167 10.66 14.88 9.76
C LYS A 167 9.69 15.35 8.67
N ASP A 168 10.22 15.81 7.55
CA ASP A 168 9.40 16.23 6.42
C ASP A 168 8.73 15.06 5.71
N VAL A 169 7.41 15.17 5.58
CA VAL A 169 6.58 14.29 4.76
C VAL A 169 6.56 14.80 3.32
N GLU A 170 6.93 13.95 2.38
CA GLU A 170 6.88 14.26 0.95
C GLU A 170 5.45 14.15 0.43
N ILE A 171 4.96 15.16 -0.29
CA ILE A 171 3.66 15.07 -0.94
C ILE A 171 3.86 14.58 -2.38
N ILE A 172 3.38 13.37 -2.67
CA ILE A 172 3.39 12.76 -4.00
C ILE A 172 1.94 12.39 -4.33
N PRO A 173 1.19 13.26 -5.03
CA PRO A 173 -0.20 12.98 -5.37
C PRO A 173 -0.29 11.81 -6.36
N ASN A 174 -1.43 11.11 -6.35
CA ASN A 174 -1.70 10.12 -7.39
C ASN A 174 -1.84 10.83 -8.75
N GLY A 175 -1.19 10.29 -9.77
CA GLY A 175 -1.33 10.76 -11.15
C GLY A 175 -2.62 10.25 -11.80
N VAL A 176 -2.97 10.85 -12.93
CA VAL A 176 -4.04 10.39 -13.81
C VAL A 176 -3.45 10.17 -15.20
N ASP A 177 -3.97 9.16 -15.91
CA ASP A 177 -3.57 8.86 -17.28
C ASP A 177 -4.21 9.87 -18.24
N ILE A 178 -3.49 10.93 -18.59
CA ILE A 178 -4.04 12.06 -19.35
C ILE A 178 -4.61 11.58 -20.69
N GLU A 179 -3.98 10.62 -21.37
CA GLU A 179 -4.47 10.08 -22.65
C GLU A 179 -5.88 9.45 -22.54
N LYS A 180 -6.25 8.94 -21.36
CA LYS A 180 -7.59 8.37 -21.12
C LYS A 180 -8.63 9.39 -20.69
N PHE A 181 -8.21 10.50 -20.08
CA PHE A 181 -9.11 11.48 -19.47
C PHE A 181 -9.19 12.80 -20.24
N ASP A 182 -8.30 13.02 -21.21
CA ASP A 182 -8.33 14.13 -22.16
C ASP A 182 -9.10 13.72 -23.42
N ILE A 183 -10.34 13.30 -23.23
CA ILE A 183 -11.25 12.91 -24.32
C ILE A 183 -12.29 14.00 -24.57
N GLU A 184 -12.37 14.49 -25.81
CA GLU A 184 -13.50 15.29 -26.25
C GLU A 184 -14.68 14.37 -26.56
N ILE A 185 -15.70 14.38 -25.70
CA ILE A 185 -16.94 13.64 -25.91
C ILE A 185 -17.86 14.49 -26.80
N SER A 186 -18.29 13.94 -27.94
CA SER A 186 -19.21 14.63 -28.86
C SER A 186 -20.56 14.90 -28.20
N LYS A 187 -21.32 15.86 -28.76
CA LYS A 187 -22.67 16.15 -28.25
C LYS A 187 -23.58 14.92 -28.40
N GLU A 188 -23.48 14.21 -29.51
CA GLU A 188 -24.26 13.01 -29.80
C GLU A 188 -23.96 11.89 -28.79
N GLU A 189 -22.68 11.68 -28.47
CA GLU A 189 -22.27 10.66 -27.50
C GLU A 189 -22.71 11.04 -26.08
N ARG A 190 -22.61 12.32 -25.71
CA ARG A 190 -23.14 12.85 -24.45
C ARG A 190 -24.65 12.64 -24.34
N ASP A 191 -25.41 12.97 -25.38
CA ASP A 191 -26.86 12.82 -25.40
C ASP A 191 -27.27 11.34 -25.37
N SER A 192 -26.52 10.46 -26.04
CA SER A 192 -26.69 9.00 -25.95
C SER A 192 -26.47 8.47 -24.53
N ILE A 193 -25.40 8.90 -23.85
CA ILE A 193 -25.13 8.53 -22.45
C ILE A 193 -26.29 9.00 -21.57
N ARG A 194 -26.71 10.26 -21.70
CA ARG A 194 -27.85 10.82 -20.94
C ARG A 194 -29.14 10.06 -21.18
N GLY A 195 -29.45 9.73 -22.44
CA GLY A 195 -30.61 8.92 -22.81
C GLY A 195 -30.59 7.54 -22.17
N SER A 196 -29.43 6.86 -22.16
CA SER A 196 -29.30 5.54 -21.52
C SER A 196 -29.51 5.56 -20.00
N TRP A 197 -29.38 6.73 -19.36
CA TRP A 197 -29.61 6.94 -17.93
C TRP A 197 -30.98 7.57 -17.62
N GLY A 198 -31.83 7.77 -18.63
CA GLY A 198 -33.13 8.43 -18.47
C GLY A 198 -33.03 9.91 -18.11
N ALA A 199 -31.88 10.54 -18.36
CA ALA A 199 -31.57 11.94 -18.06
C ALA A 199 -31.63 12.83 -19.32
N SER A 200 -32.48 12.48 -20.28
CA SER A 200 -32.77 13.29 -21.46
C SER A 200 -33.47 14.58 -21.05
N GLU A 201 -32.93 15.72 -21.49
CA GLU A 201 -33.64 17.00 -21.36
C GLU A 201 -34.91 16.95 -22.21
N SER A 202 -36.05 17.26 -21.58
CA SER A 202 -37.36 17.42 -22.20
C SER A 202 -37.39 18.64 -23.12
#